data_AF-A0A1G5I7T1-F1
#
_entry.id   AF-A0A1G5I7T1-F1
#
_cell.length_a   1.000
_cell.length_b   1.000
_cell.length_c   1.000
_cell.angle_alpha   90.00
_cell.angle_beta   90.00
_cell.angle_gamma   90.00
#
_symmetry.space_group_name_H-M   'P 1'
#
loop_
_entity.id
_entity.type
_entity.pdbx_description
1 polymer ?
#
loop_
_entity_poly.entity_id
_entity_poly.type
_entity_poly.pdbx_seq_one_letter_code
_entity_poly.pdbx_strand_id
1 'polypeptide(L)' 'MKAFLAAVAFAVLAAVGANYVLNDRFQTPSYSAFTTEGSRLTDPGSNLVGY' A
#
# COMPACT_ATOMS: atom_id res chain seq x y z
N MET A 1 28.56 -16.99 4.52
CA MET A 1 27.93 -15.83 3.85
C MET A 1 26.76 -16.19 2.93
N LYS A 2 26.74 -17.37 2.29
CA LYS A 2 25.66 -17.78 1.37
C LYS A 2 24.26 -17.77 1.99
N ALA A 3 24.12 -18.25 3.22
CA ALA A 3 22.83 -18.25 3.93
C ALA A 3 22.29 -16.84 4.20
N PHE A 4 23.17 -15.90 4.55
CA PHE A 4 22.78 -14.50 4.76
C PHE A 4 22.28 -13.87 3.45
N LEU A 5 22.99 -14.08 2.34
CA LEU A 5 22.55 -13.60 1.02
C LEU A 5 21.21 -14.22 0.60
N ALA A 6 20.98 -15.50 0.89
CA ALA A 6 19.69 -16.15 0.62
C ALA A 6 18.55 -15.54 1.46
N ALA A 7 18.79 -15.24 2.74
CA ALA A 7 17.82 -14.59 3.60
C ALA A 7 17.47 -13.17 3.12
N VAL A 8 18.46 -12.41 2.68
CA VAL A 8 18.25 -11.07 2.09
C VAL A 8 17.42 -11.17 0.81
N ALA A 9 17.76 -12.10 -0.09
CA ALA A 9 17.01 -12.30 -1.33
C ALA A 9 15.55 -12.68 -1.05
N PHE A 10 15.31 -13.57 -0.09
CA PHE A 10 13.97 -13.95 0.32
C PHE A 10 13.18 -12.77 0.90
N ALA A 11 13.80 -11.95 1.76
CA ALA A 11 13.14 -10.77 2.32
C ALA A 11 12.72 -9.75 1.25
N VAL A 12 13.58 -9.53 0.24
CA VAL A 12 13.25 -8.66 -0.90
C VAL A 12 12.07 -9.23 -1.68
N LEU A 13 12.06 -10.53 -1.99
CA LEU A 13 10.96 -11.17 -2.70
C LEU A 13 9.65 -11.10 -1.91
N ALA A 14 9.71 -11.33 -0.60
CA ALA A 14 8.54 -11.26 0.28
C ALA A 14 7.97 -9.83 0.33
N ALA A 15 8.82 -8.80 0.40
CA ALA A 15 8.39 -7.40 0.39
C ALA A 15 7.72 -7.00 -0.93
N VAL A 16 8.30 -7.42 -2.06
CA VAL A 16 7.71 -7.17 -3.40
C VAL A 16 6.36 -7.89 -3.52
N GLY A 17 6.29 -9.16 -3.08
CA GLY A 17 5.05 -9.92 -3.09
C GLY A 17 3.97 -9.28 -2.20
N ALA A 18 4.33 -8.83 -1.00
CA ALA A 18 3.42 -8.15 -0.10
C ALA A 18 2.88 -6.84 -0.71
N ASN A 19 3.73 -6.02 -1.34
CA ASN A 19 3.28 -4.80 -2.01
C ASN A 19 2.27 -5.10 -3.13
N TYR A 20 2.54 -6.11 -3.95
CA TYR A 20 1.66 -6.47 -5.06
C TYR A 20 0.28 -6.96 -4.59
N VAL A 21 0.24 -7.70 -3.48
CA VAL A 21 -1.01 -8.19 -2.89
C VAL A 21 -1.78 -7.06 -2.21
N LEU A 22 -1.10 -6.28 -1.36
CA LEU A 22 -1.76 -5.31 -0.48
C LEU A 22 -2.13 -4.01 -1.18
N ASN A 23 -1.34 -3.56 -2.16
CA ASN A 23 -1.50 -2.21 -2.71
C ASN A 23 -1.92 -2.21 -4.18
N ASP A 24 -1.51 -3.21 -4.97
CA ASP A 24 -1.67 -3.12 -6.43
C ASP A 24 -2.84 -3.95 -6.98
N ARG A 25 -2.90 -5.27 -6.68
CA ARG A 25 -3.73 -6.18 -7.49
C ARG A 25 -4.81 -6.97 -6.77
N PHE A 26 -4.68 -7.20 -5.46
CA PHE A 26 -5.61 -8.07 -4.75
C PHE A 26 -6.51 -7.32 -3.77
N GLN A 27 -6.05 -6.23 -3.17
CA GLN A 27 -6.87 -5.40 -2.30
C GLN A 27 -7.34 -4.15 -3.04
N THR A 28 -8.62 -3.83 -2.89
CA THR A 28 -9.18 -2.53 -3.29
C THR A 28 -9.16 -1.61 -2.09
N PRO A 29 -8.60 -0.40 -2.18
CA PRO A 29 -8.60 0.54 -1.07
C PRO A 29 -10.03 0.88 -0.63
N SER A 30 -10.26 0.99 0.68
CA SER A 30 -11.58 1.26 1.25
C SER A 30 -12.21 2.56 0.71
N TYR A 31 -11.40 3.58 0.44
CA TYR A 31 -11.87 4.81 -0.20
C TYR A 31 -12.45 4.57 -1.60
N SER A 32 -11.91 3.60 -2.36
CA SER A 32 -12.41 3.27 -3.69
C SER A 32 -13.64 2.36 -3.63
N ALA A 33 -13.74 1.49 -2.63
CA ALA A 33 -14.83 0.54 -2.50
C ALA A 33 -16.11 1.18 -1.90
N PHE A 34 -15.94 2.21 -1.06
CA PHE A 34 -17.05 2.83 -0.31
C PHE A 34 -17.25 4.32 -0.64
N THR A 35 -16.61 4.85 -1.69
CA THR A 35 -16.95 6.18 -2.19
C THR A 35 -18.32 6.14 -2.86
N THR A 36 -19.34 6.65 -2.16
CA THR A 36 -20.56 7.15 -2.79
C THR A 36 -20.27 8.52 -3.39
N GLU A 37 -20.96 8.91 -4.47
CA GLU A 37 -20.74 10.16 -5.24
C GLU A 37 -20.87 11.49 -4.43
N GLY A 38 -20.97 11.42 -3.11
CA GLY A 38 -21.04 12.55 -2.19
C GLY A 38 -19.67 13.16 -1.88
N SER A 39 -19.35 14.21 -2.64
CA SER A 39 -18.23 15.14 -2.45
C SER A 39 -16.85 14.61 -2.84
N ARG A 40 -16.39 15.05 -4.02
CA ARG A 40 -14.99 14.98 -4.42
C ARG A 40 -14.20 15.97 -3.55
N LEU A 41 -13.80 15.55 -2.36
CA LEU A 41 -12.69 16.21 -1.67
C LEU A 41 -11.43 15.68 -2.34
N THR A 42 -10.91 16.45 -3.29
CA THR A 42 -9.77 16.10 -4.16
C THR A 42 -8.48 15.84 -3.39
N ASP A 43 -8.47 15.99 -2.06
CA ASP A 43 -7.28 15.82 -1.24
C ASP A 43 -7.60 15.43 0.23
N PRO A 44 -8.04 14.17 0.49
CA PRO A 44 -8.30 13.70 1.85
C PRO A 44 -6.97 13.53 2.60
N GLY A 45 -6.63 14.49 3.47
CA GLY A 45 -5.43 14.47 4.31
C GLY A 45 -4.71 15.81 4.45
N SER A 46 -4.88 16.74 3.51
CA SER A 46 -4.29 18.10 3.56
C SER A 46 -4.81 18.96 4.71
N ASN A 47 -5.97 18.59 5.26
CA ASN A 47 -6.66 19.26 6.35
C ASN A 47 -6.38 18.66 7.74
N LEU A 48 -5.55 17.61 7.83
CA LEU A 48 -5.22 16.95 9.11
C LEU A 48 -3.83 17.31 9.66
N VAL A 49 -3.05 18.10 8.91
CA VAL A 49 -1.76 18.64 9.37
C VAL A 49 -1.71 20.12 9.03
N GLY A 50 -2.25 20.93 9.93
CA GLY A 50 -2.19 22.39 9.88
C GLY A 50 -1.99 22.96 11.27
N TYR A 51 -0.70 23.13 11.63
CA TYR A 51 -0.12 23.76 12.83
C TYR A 51 -0.34 23.08 14.19
#